data_AF-A0A8T1WE28-F1
#
_entry.id   AF-A0A8T1WE28-F1
#
_cell.length_a   1.000
_cell.length_b   1.000
_cell.length_c   1.000
_cell.angle_alpha   90.00
_cell.angle_beta   90.00
_cell.angle_gamma   90.00
#
_symmetry.space_group_name_H-M   'P 1'
#
loop_
_entity.id
_entity.type
_entity.pdbx_description
1 polymer ?
#
loop_
_entity_poly.entity_id
_entity_poly.type
_entity_poly.pdbx_seq_one_letter_code
_entity_poly.pdbx_strand_id
1 'polypeptide(L)'
;MEHIEALAMSPEDALAEAVKAADRSNLHHLMNRFVCDTSTAFVAAAGSGNREFMRLLQPRIAYGRESRGELLAALVAAAAAVARSGALHAARELLVDYESEFDDVRSESGGFKIQDATWVVMDEAAAEGHLDVVQMGKLEEAFEKAMQHDDKATAGMLYQAHPRYGNGENLFVHMARNGHNDAAEYLYFNVHVSTELICEAFWDATRHFYTAAADFLLSTGEITPTIVDAVFTNAAGSDYATS
;
A
#
# COMPACT_ATOMS: atom_id res chain seq x y z
N MET A 1 26.96 8.43 -33.22
CA MET A 1 26.66 9.85 -32.92
C MET A 1 26.14 10.00 -31.48
N GLU A 2 26.30 8.98 -30.61
CA GLU A 2 25.83 8.99 -29.21
C GLU A 2 26.84 9.61 -28.22
N HIS A 3 28.11 9.74 -28.61
CA HIS A 3 29.16 10.24 -27.70
C HIS A 3 29.20 11.77 -27.52
N ILE A 4 28.53 12.55 -28.39
CA ILE A 4 28.55 14.01 -28.31
C ILE A 4 27.49 14.53 -27.33
N GLU A 5 26.33 13.89 -27.22
CA GLU A 5 25.29 14.26 -26.25
C GLU A 5 25.70 13.92 -24.81
N ALA A 6 26.47 12.83 -24.62
CA ALA A 6 27.03 12.44 -23.32
C ALA A 6 28.00 13.46 -22.69
N LEU A 7 28.56 14.39 -23.48
CA LEU A 7 29.48 15.43 -23.01
C LEU A 7 28.76 16.75 -22.62
N ALA A 8 27.48 16.88 -22.92
CA ALA A 8 26.67 18.06 -22.58
C ALA A 8 25.81 17.86 -21.32
N MET A 9 25.67 16.62 -20.86
CA MET A 9 24.83 16.22 -19.74
C MET A 9 25.66 16.00 -18.45
N SER A 10 25.04 16.20 -17.30
CA SER A 10 25.72 15.98 -16.02
C SER A 10 25.99 14.48 -15.80
N PRO A 11 26.97 14.10 -14.95
CA PRO A 11 27.22 12.69 -14.61
C PRO A 11 25.98 11.97 -14.06
N GLU A 12 25.16 12.67 -13.28
CA GLU A 12 23.90 12.16 -12.71
C GLU A 12 22.88 11.86 -13.82
N ASP A 13 22.72 12.78 -14.77
CA ASP A 13 21.83 12.58 -15.93
C ASP A 13 22.32 11.45 -16.83
N ALA A 14 23.64 11.32 -17.02
CA ALA A 14 24.24 10.26 -17.82
C ALA A 14 23.99 8.88 -17.19
N LEU A 15 24.03 8.78 -15.86
CA LEU A 15 23.67 7.56 -15.14
C LEU A 15 22.18 7.22 -15.32
N ALA A 16 21.29 8.20 -15.22
CA ALA A 16 19.86 8.00 -15.40
C ALA A 16 19.51 7.55 -16.83
N GLU A 17 20.14 8.13 -17.86
CA GLU A 17 19.95 7.70 -19.25
C GLU A 17 20.51 6.29 -19.51
N ALA A 18 21.67 5.94 -18.93
CA ALA A 18 22.20 4.57 -19.03
C ALA A 18 21.23 3.54 -18.41
N VAL A 19 20.58 3.90 -17.30
CA VAL A 19 19.52 3.08 -16.67
C VAL A 19 18.32 2.91 -17.59
N LYS A 20 17.80 4.01 -18.15
CA LYS A 20 16.65 3.98 -19.08
C LYS A 20 16.93 3.16 -20.33
N ALA A 21 18.17 3.23 -20.84
CA ALA A 21 18.61 2.44 -22.00
C ALA A 21 18.90 0.97 -21.66
N ALA A 22 18.80 0.56 -20.40
CA ALA A 22 19.23 -0.75 -19.91
C ALA A 22 20.71 -1.07 -20.24
N ASP A 23 21.56 -0.04 -20.42
CA ASP A 23 22.97 -0.20 -20.79
C ASP A 23 23.85 -0.37 -19.57
N ARG A 24 23.97 -1.64 -19.14
CA ARG A 24 24.79 -2.04 -18.00
C ARG A 24 26.28 -1.70 -18.18
N SER A 25 26.81 -1.82 -19.38
CA SER A 25 28.24 -1.63 -19.64
C SER A 25 28.60 -0.16 -19.47
N ASN A 26 27.77 0.73 -20.01
CA ASN A 26 27.93 2.15 -19.85
C ASN A 26 27.67 2.59 -18.40
N LEU A 27 26.66 2.02 -17.72
CA LEU A 27 26.41 2.30 -16.31
C LEU A 27 27.63 1.97 -15.43
N HIS A 28 28.25 0.80 -15.60
CA HIS A 28 29.48 0.46 -14.89
C HIS A 28 30.65 1.40 -15.24
N HIS A 29 30.80 1.78 -16.52
CA HIS A 29 31.85 2.71 -16.93
C HIS A 29 31.68 4.07 -16.26
N LEU A 30 30.45 4.61 -16.26
CA LEU A 30 30.12 5.89 -15.64
C LEU A 30 30.31 5.86 -14.12
N MET A 31 29.88 4.79 -13.45
CA MET A 31 30.09 4.62 -12.00
C MET A 31 31.56 4.48 -11.61
N ASN A 32 32.41 3.90 -12.46
CA ASN A 32 33.85 3.82 -12.17
C ASN A 32 34.56 5.15 -12.44
N ARG A 33 34.08 5.92 -13.41
CA ARG A 33 34.67 7.19 -13.83
C ARG A 33 34.27 8.36 -12.93
N PHE A 34 33.02 8.38 -12.49
CA PHE A 34 32.46 9.51 -11.75
C PHE A 34 32.02 9.08 -10.35
N VAL A 35 32.26 9.97 -9.40
CA VAL A 35 31.80 9.87 -8.02
C VAL A 35 30.72 10.94 -7.85
N CYS A 36 29.46 10.54 -7.96
CA CYS A 36 28.30 11.43 -7.94
C CYS A 36 27.11 10.74 -7.27
N ASP A 37 26.09 11.53 -6.93
CA ASP A 37 24.84 11.04 -6.37
C ASP A 37 24.08 10.20 -7.38
N THR A 38 23.65 9.02 -6.96
CA THR A 38 22.93 8.06 -7.81
C THR A 38 21.41 8.11 -7.61
N SER A 39 20.88 9.02 -6.80
CA SER A 39 19.44 9.10 -6.46
C SER A 39 18.52 9.11 -7.71
N THR A 40 18.76 10.00 -8.67
CA THR A 40 17.95 10.09 -9.91
C THR A 40 18.00 8.81 -10.74
N ALA A 41 19.19 8.22 -10.87
CA ALA A 41 19.37 6.96 -11.60
C ALA A 41 18.71 5.79 -10.86
N PHE A 42 18.73 5.80 -9.53
CA PHE A 42 18.07 4.81 -8.69
C PHE A 42 16.55 4.87 -8.84
N VAL A 43 15.95 6.07 -8.85
CA VAL A 43 14.51 6.27 -9.10
C VAL A 43 14.13 5.76 -10.50
N ALA A 44 14.94 6.06 -11.52
CA ALA A 44 14.71 5.55 -12.87
C ALA A 44 14.78 4.01 -12.93
N ALA A 45 15.73 3.41 -12.21
CA ALA A 45 15.88 1.95 -12.15
C ALA A 45 14.65 1.32 -11.48
N ALA A 46 14.17 1.94 -10.40
CA ALA A 46 12.97 1.55 -9.68
C ALA A 46 11.72 1.63 -10.57
N GLY A 47 11.52 2.74 -11.29
CA GLY A 47 10.41 2.88 -12.25
C GLY A 47 10.43 1.83 -13.36
N SER A 48 11.60 1.40 -13.81
CA SER A 48 11.74 0.30 -14.78
C SER A 48 11.62 -1.12 -14.20
N GLY A 49 11.50 -1.26 -12.87
CA GLY A 49 11.55 -2.54 -12.17
C GLY A 49 12.91 -3.25 -12.25
N ASN A 50 13.97 -2.55 -12.65
CA ASN A 50 15.30 -3.14 -12.86
C ASN A 50 16.09 -3.23 -11.54
N ARG A 51 15.80 -4.30 -10.80
CA ARG A 51 16.39 -4.59 -9.49
C ARG A 51 17.92 -4.60 -9.49
N GLU A 52 18.52 -5.10 -10.56
CA GLU A 52 19.97 -5.19 -10.63
C GLU A 52 20.61 -3.81 -10.64
N PHE A 53 20.01 -2.86 -11.34
CA PHE A 53 20.48 -1.47 -11.37
C PHE A 53 20.22 -0.77 -10.04
N MET A 54 19.07 -1.01 -9.40
CA MET A 54 18.79 -0.49 -8.06
C MET A 54 19.86 -0.91 -7.05
N ARG A 55 20.22 -2.20 -7.02
CA ARG A 55 21.28 -2.73 -6.14
C ARG A 55 22.65 -2.15 -6.43
N LEU A 56 22.95 -1.93 -7.71
CA LEU A 56 24.23 -1.35 -8.12
C LEU A 56 24.35 0.11 -7.70
N LEU A 57 23.25 0.86 -7.78
CA LEU A 57 23.21 2.30 -7.50
C LEU A 57 23.04 2.62 -6.01
N GLN A 58 22.40 1.73 -5.23
CA GLN A 58 22.12 1.93 -3.81
C GLN A 58 23.32 2.42 -2.97
N PRO A 59 24.53 1.86 -3.08
CA PRO A 59 25.65 2.24 -2.19
C PRO A 59 26.14 3.68 -2.36
N ARG A 60 25.61 4.41 -3.35
CA ARG A 60 26.01 5.78 -3.69
C ARG A 60 24.84 6.77 -3.68
N ILE A 61 23.68 6.36 -3.17
CA ILE A 61 22.59 7.30 -2.94
C ILE A 61 23.05 8.28 -1.86
N ALA A 62 22.88 9.58 -2.11
CA ALA A 62 23.34 10.66 -1.24
C ALA A 62 24.86 10.62 -0.97
N TYR A 63 25.66 10.07 -1.89
CA TYR A 63 27.11 10.05 -1.76
C TYR A 63 27.65 11.49 -1.66
N GLY A 64 28.26 11.82 -0.52
CA GLY A 64 28.81 13.16 -0.23
C GLY A 64 27.84 14.12 0.44
N ARG A 65 26.61 13.70 0.78
CA ARG A 65 25.68 14.50 1.60
C ARG A 65 25.24 13.71 2.82
N GLU A 66 25.54 14.23 4.01
CA GLU A 66 25.31 13.54 5.29
C GLU A 66 23.85 13.58 5.78
N SER A 67 22.87 13.97 4.95
CA SER A 67 21.49 14.08 5.41
C SER A 67 20.70 12.80 5.14
N ARG A 68 20.38 12.06 6.21
CA ARG A 68 19.44 10.92 6.21
C ARG A 68 18.10 11.25 5.51
N GLY A 69 17.71 12.52 5.49
CA GLY A 69 16.54 13.01 4.77
C GLY A 69 16.63 12.92 3.24
N GLU A 70 17.80 13.10 2.63
CA GLU A 70 17.96 12.97 1.17
C GLU A 70 17.91 11.50 0.72
N LEU A 71 18.46 10.59 1.51
CA LEU A 71 18.28 9.14 1.30
C LEU A 71 16.79 8.77 1.36
N LEU A 72 16.08 9.25 2.39
CA LEU A 72 14.65 9.00 2.53
C LEU A 72 13.85 9.56 1.35
N ALA A 73 14.15 10.78 0.90
CA ALA A 73 13.50 11.39 -0.26
C ALA A 73 13.72 10.57 -1.55
N ALA A 74 14.95 10.07 -1.77
CA ALA A 74 15.26 9.22 -2.91
C ALA A 74 14.53 7.87 -2.85
N LEU A 75 14.43 7.28 -1.66
CA LEU A 75 13.67 6.03 -1.44
C LEU A 75 12.18 6.24 -1.70
N VAL A 76 11.57 7.31 -1.19
CA VAL A 76 10.15 7.65 -1.44
C VAL A 76 9.90 7.87 -2.94
N ALA A 77 10.77 8.62 -3.61
CA ALA A 77 10.65 8.86 -5.05
C ALA A 77 10.77 7.56 -5.88
N ALA A 78 11.67 6.66 -5.47
CA ALA A 78 11.84 5.36 -6.09
C ALA A 78 10.61 4.46 -5.85
N ALA A 79 10.09 4.47 -4.62
CA ALA A 79 8.88 3.75 -4.25
C ALA A 79 7.67 4.22 -5.10
N ALA A 80 7.49 5.53 -5.23
CA ALA A 80 6.48 6.13 -6.10
C ALA A 80 6.66 5.73 -7.57
N ALA A 81 7.91 5.71 -8.07
CA ALA A 81 8.18 5.32 -9.45
C ALA A 81 7.84 3.85 -9.72
N VAL A 82 8.12 2.96 -8.76
CA VAL A 82 7.77 1.54 -8.84
C VAL A 82 6.26 1.33 -8.76
N ALA A 83 5.59 2.10 -7.89
CA ALA A 83 4.14 2.09 -7.75
C ALA A 83 3.46 2.46 -9.07
N ARG A 84 3.91 3.56 -9.69
CA ARG A 84 3.38 4.03 -10.98
C ARG A 84 3.67 3.10 -12.15
N SER A 85 4.65 2.20 -12.05
CA SER A 85 4.94 1.23 -13.10
C SER A 85 4.25 -0.12 -12.89
N GLY A 86 3.59 -0.33 -11.74
CA GLY A 86 2.97 -1.59 -11.38
C GLY A 86 3.97 -2.72 -11.13
N ALA A 87 5.23 -2.39 -10.87
CA ALA A 87 6.28 -3.39 -10.67
C ALA A 87 6.24 -3.98 -9.25
N LEU A 88 5.21 -4.78 -8.95
CA LEU A 88 4.93 -5.37 -7.62
C LEU A 88 6.15 -5.98 -6.92
N HIS A 89 6.97 -6.74 -7.64
CA HIS A 89 8.12 -7.42 -7.04
C HIS A 89 9.21 -6.41 -6.64
N ALA A 90 9.40 -5.36 -7.42
CA ALA A 90 10.31 -4.27 -7.07
C ALA A 90 9.74 -3.42 -5.91
N ALA A 91 8.40 -3.26 -5.83
CA ALA A 91 7.76 -2.55 -4.74
C ALA A 91 7.95 -3.32 -3.43
N ARG A 92 7.81 -4.64 -3.49
CA ARG A 92 8.02 -5.55 -2.38
C ARG A 92 9.42 -5.48 -1.83
N GLU A 93 10.39 -5.56 -2.72
CA GLU A 93 11.80 -5.53 -2.32
C GLU A 93 12.19 -4.15 -1.80
N LEU A 94 11.70 -3.06 -2.39
CA LEU A 94 11.98 -1.72 -1.88
C LEU A 94 11.34 -1.45 -0.52
N LEU A 95 10.15 -2.00 -0.24
CA LEU A 95 9.53 -1.85 1.08
C LEU A 95 10.17 -2.77 2.14
N VAL A 96 10.56 -4.00 1.78
CA VAL A 96 11.17 -4.98 2.70
C VAL A 96 12.65 -4.68 2.96
N ASP A 97 13.44 -4.42 1.91
CA ASP A 97 14.89 -4.22 2.02
C ASP A 97 15.23 -2.92 2.77
N TYR A 98 14.27 -2.01 2.90
CA TYR A 98 14.46 -0.69 3.53
C TYR A 98 13.52 -0.44 4.71
N GLU A 99 12.78 -1.46 5.16
CA GLU A 99 11.84 -1.36 6.29
C GLU A 99 12.49 -0.72 7.52
N SER A 100 13.75 -1.05 7.84
CA SER A 100 14.50 -0.50 8.97
C SER A 100 14.94 0.96 8.78
N GLU A 101 15.20 1.39 7.54
CA GLU A 101 15.58 2.77 7.23
C GLU A 101 14.37 3.69 7.35
N PHE A 102 13.20 3.14 7.06
CA PHE A 102 11.95 3.77 7.38
C PHE A 102 11.76 3.76 8.92
N ASP A 103 11.79 2.61 9.62
CA ASP A 103 11.19 2.41 10.97
C ASP A 103 11.74 3.30 12.11
N ASP A 104 12.92 3.88 11.92
CA ASP A 104 13.68 4.53 12.98
C ASP A 104 13.51 6.08 13.03
N VAL A 105 12.41 6.61 12.49
CA VAL A 105 11.99 8.01 12.72
C VAL A 105 11.01 8.11 13.89
N ARG A 106 11.48 7.74 15.10
CA ARG A 106 10.88 8.25 16.35
C ARG A 106 11.37 9.68 16.56
N SER A 107 10.91 10.62 15.73
CA SER A 107 11.19 12.03 15.98
C SER A 107 10.18 12.58 17.00
N GLU A 108 10.68 13.03 18.15
CA GLU A 108 9.98 13.92 19.09
C GLU A 108 9.61 15.28 18.46
N SER A 109 9.93 15.49 17.18
CA SER A 109 9.74 16.73 16.43
C SER A 109 9.19 16.46 15.02
N GLY A 110 8.00 15.84 14.91
CA GLY A 110 7.08 15.99 13.76
C GLY A 110 7.59 15.68 12.34
N GLY A 111 8.71 14.98 12.18
CA GLY A 111 9.32 14.67 10.89
C GLY A 111 8.84 13.34 10.29
N PHE A 112 8.62 13.35 8.97
CA PHE A 112 8.29 12.26 8.02
C PHE A 112 8.36 10.84 8.59
N LYS A 113 7.21 10.15 8.64
CA LYS A 113 7.11 8.77 9.16
C LYS A 113 7.19 7.77 8.00
N ILE A 114 7.60 6.54 8.28
CA ILE A 114 7.44 5.33 7.42
C ILE A 114 6.06 5.22 6.81
N GLN A 115 5.06 5.61 7.61
CA GLN A 115 3.67 5.68 7.23
C GLN A 115 3.46 6.54 5.97
N ASP A 116 4.41 7.40 5.60
CA ASP A 116 4.36 8.25 4.40
C ASP A 116 4.94 7.54 3.16
N ALA A 117 5.96 6.69 3.28
CA ALA A 117 6.57 6.03 2.12
C ALA A 117 5.73 4.86 1.60
N THR A 118 5.28 3.98 2.50
CA THR A 118 4.33 2.91 2.16
C THR A 118 3.02 3.52 1.63
N TRP A 119 2.62 4.67 2.15
CA TRP A 119 1.44 5.40 1.69
C TRP A 119 1.61 6.01 0.31
N VAL A 120 2.73 6.68 0.04
CA VAL A 120 3.05 7.20 -1.30
C VAL A 120 3.06 6.09 -2.34
N VAL A 121 3.56 4.89 -2.00
CA VAL A 121 3.46 3.71 -2.88
C VAL A 121 2.02 3.32 -3.14
N MET A 122 1.16 3.32 -2.12
CA MET A 122 -0.24 2.94 -2.25
C MET A 122 -1.07 3.98 -3.03
N ASP A 123 -0.93 5.27 -2.72
CA ASP A 123 -1.65 6.35 -3.42
C ASP A 123 -1.28 6.37 -4.91
N GLU A 124 0.01 6.28 -5.23
CA GLU A 124 0.49 6.28 -6.61
C GLU A 124 0.07 5.01 -7.35
N ALA A 125 0.11 3.85 -6.68
CA ALA A 125 -0.38 2.61 -7.27
C ALA A 125 -1.90 2.62 -7.47
N ALA A 126 -2.66 3.21 -6.55
CA ALA A 126 -4.11 3.35 -6.66
C ALA A 126 -4.49 4.32 -7.79
N ALA A 127 -3.81 5.47 -7.88
CA ALA A 127 -4.01 6.47 -8.93
C ALA A 127 -3.76 5.88 -10.35
N GLU A 128 -2.77 4.99 -10.47
CA GLU A 128 -2.42 4.32 -11.73
C GLU A 128 -3.14 2.96 -11.92
N GLY A 129 -4.00 2.54 -10.99
CA GLY A 129 -4.78 1.30 -11.09
C GLY A 129 -3.97 0.01 -10.87
N HIS A 130 -2.77 0.10 -10.31
CA HIS A 130 -1.89 -1.02 -9.95
C HIS A 130 -2.29 -1.64 -8.60
N LEU A 131 -3.48 -2.25 -8.59
CA LEU A 131 -4.11 -2.80 -7.40
C LEU A 131 -3.25 -3.88 -6.71
N ASP A 132 -2.42 -4.60 -7.47
CA ASP A 132 -1.51 -5.63 -6.98
C ASP A 132 -0.42 -5.04 -6.07
N VAL A 133 0.04 -3.81 -6.31
CA VAL A 133 0.96 -3.07 -5.44
C VAL A 133 0.25 -2.56 -4.17
N VAL A 134 -1.00 -2.08 -4.30
CA VAL A 134 -1.81 -1.64 -3.15
C VAL A 134 -2.11 -2.80 -2.19
N GLN A 135 -2.24 -4.02 -2.70
CA GLN A 135 -2.49 -5.24 -1.93
C GLN A 135 -1.37 -5.63 -0.96
N MET A 136 -0.17 -5.07 -1.11
CA MET A 136 1.00 -5.57 -0.40
C MET A 136 1.08 -5.17 1.08
N GLY A 137 0.24 -4.25 1.56
CA GLY A 137 0.45 -3.72 2.90
C GLY A 137 -0.73 -2.99 3.51
N LYS A 138 -1.88 -3.68 3.66
CA LYS A 138 -3.05 -3.28 4.47
C LYS A 138 -4.19 -2.60 3.68
N LEU A 139 -4.96 -3.44 2.99
CA LEU A 139 -6.15 -3.05 2.23
C LEU A 139 -7.19 -2.35 3.13
N GLU A 140 -7.28 -2.70 4.40
CA GLU A 140 -8.12 -2.01 5.39
C GLU A 140 -7.70 -0.55 5.63
N GLU A 141 -6.42 -0.30 5.92
CA GLU A 141 -5.89 1.06 6.12
C GLU A 141 -5.99 1.91 4.85
N ALA A 142 -5.77 1.31 3.67
CA ALA A 142 -5.95 1.98 2.39
C ALA A 142 -7.42 2.37 2.17
N PHE A 143 -8.35 1.49 2.54
CA PHE A 143 -9.77 1.74 2.44
C PHE A 143 -10.23 2.86 3.41
N GLU A 144 -9.79 2.82 4.66
CA GLU A 144 -10.12 3.85 5.66
C GLU A 144 -9.62 5.24 5.26
N LYS A 145 -8.44 5.33 4.65
CA LYS A 145 -7.94 6.62 4.15
C LYS A 145 -8.67 7.09 2.89
N ALA A 146 -8.99 6.19 1.96
CA ALA A 146 -9.87 6.55 0.84
C ALA A 146 -11.21 7.13 1.34
N MET A 147 -11.76 6.57 2.41
CA MET A 147 -12.93 7.11 3.11
C MET A 147 -12.66 8.48 3.76
N GLN A 148 -11.54 8.67 4.46
CA GLN A 148 -11.17 9.98 5.06
C GLN A 148 -11.05 11.10 4.02
N HIS A 149 -10.67 10.76 2.78
CA HIS A 149 -10.56 11.69 1.66
C HIS A 149 -11.83 11.79 0.79
N ASP A 150 -12.91 11.07 1.11
CA ASP A 150 -14.11 10.91 0.27
C ASP A 150 -13.79 10.45 -1.17
N ASP A 151 -12.70 9.68 -1.34
CA ASP A 151 -12.28 9.13 -2.62
C ASP A 151 -13.08 7.86 -2.93
N LYS A 152 -14.30 8.08 -3.42
CA LYS A 152 -15.26 7.02 -3.79
C LYS A 152 -14.76 6.11 -4.89
N ALA A 153 -13.91 6.63 -5.79
CA ALA A 153 -13.34 5.83 -6.88
C ALA A 153 -12.38 4.79 -6.30
N THR A 154 -11.42 5.22 -5.49
CA THR A 154 -10.46 4.34 -4.82
C THR A 154 -11.14 3.38 -3.86
N ALA A 155 -12.09 3.85 -3.05
CA ALA A 155 -12.87 2.99 -2.15
C ALA A 155 -13.65 1.90 -2.92
N GLY A 156 -14.27 2.25 -4.06
CA GLY A 156 -14.99 1.29 -4.90
C GLY A 156 -14.07 0.26 -5.55
N MET A 157 -12.89 0.68 -6.01
CA MET A 157 -11.88 -0.25 -6.54
C MET A 157 -11.38 -1.22 -5.48
N LEU A 158 -11.08 -0.73 -4.28
CA LEU A 158 -10.65 -1.55 -3.14
C LEU A 158 -11.71 -2.57 -2.74
N TYR A 159 -12.98 -2.15 -2.69
CA TYR A 159 -14.11 -3.05 -2.42
C TYR A 159 -14.20 -4.20 -3.43
N GLN A 160 -14.14 -3.91 -4.73
CA GLN A 160 -14.21 -4.94 -5.78
C GLN A 160 -13.00 -5.86 -5.81
N ALA A 161 -11.83 -5.33 -5.43
CA ALA A 161 -10.61 -6.10 -5.37
C ALA A 161 -10.61 -7.09 -4.19
N HIS A 162 -11.18 -6.71 -3.04
CA HIS A 162 -11.03 -7.46 -1.79
C HIS A 162 -11.33 -8.97 -1.88
N PRO A 163 -12.43 -9.46 -2.52
CA PRO A 163 -12.69 -10.90 -2.57
C PRO A 163 -11.59 -11.71 -3.25
N ARG A 164 -10.82 -11.11 -4.17
CA ARG A 164 -9.68 -11.80 -4.82
C ARG A 164 -8.51 -12.04 -3.87
N TYR A 165 -8.42 -11.26 -2.80
CA TYR A 165 -7.24 -11.20 -1.93
C TYR A 165 -7.55 -11.55 -0.47
N GLY A 166 -8.79 -11.39 -0.03
CA GLY A 166 -9.31 -11.83 1.28
C GLY A 166 -9.83 -13.27 1.28
N ASN A 167 -9.21 -14.18 0.51
CA ASN A 167 -9.67 -15.58 0.40
C ASN A 167 -11.14 -15.76 -0.01
N GLY A 168 -11.67 -14.88 -0.87
CA GLY A 168 -13.07 -14.89 -1.28
C GLY A 168 -14.00 -14.07 -0.37
N GLU A 169 -13.51 -13.57 0.75
CA GLU A 169 -14.30 -12.78 1.70
C GLU A 169 -14.67 -11.40 1.14
N ASN A 170 -15.89 -10.93 1.43
CA ASN A 170 -16.31 -9.58 1.06
C ASN A 170 -15.74 -8.54 2.02
N LEU A 171 -15.26 -7.39 1.50
CA LEU A 171 -14.68 -6.32 2.32
C LEU A 171 -15.64 -5.82 3.40
N PHE A 172 -16.94 -5.74 3.09
CA PHE A 172 -17.96 -5.30 4.05
C PHE A 172 -18.06 -6.25 5.25
N VAL A 173 -18.11 -7.55 4.99
CA VAL A 173 -18.13 -8.58 6.05
C VAL A 173 -16.84 -8.51 6.86
N HIS A 174 -15.70 -8.37 6.18
CA HIS A 174 -14.39 -8.25 6.81
C HIS A 174 -14.30 -7.04 7.76
N MET A 175 -14.75 -5.86 7.32
CA MET A 175 -14.75 -4.64 8.13
C MET A 175 -15.64 -4.77 9.36
N ALA A 176 -16.85 -5.31 9.20
CA ALA A 176 -17.77 -5.54 10.31
C ALA A 176 -17.22 -6.58 11.31
N ARG A 177 -16.65 -7.68 10.81
CA ARG A 177 -16.05 -8.73 11.64
C ARG A 177 -14.86 -8.23 12.44
N ASN A 178 -14.10 -7.25 11.95
CA ASN A 178 -12.93 -6.73 12.64
C ASN A 178 -13.21 -5.43 13.43
N GLY A 179 -14.46 -4.99 13.51
CA GLY A 179 -14.88 -3.84 14.31
C GLY A 179 -14.59 -2.47 13.67
N HIS A 180 -14.33 -2.40 12.37
CA HIS A 180 -14.15 -1.16 11.61
C HIS A 180 -15.52 -0.55 11.26
N ASN A 181 -16.22 -0.05 12.28
CA ASN A 181 -17.63 0.37 12.18
C ASN A 181 -17.84 1.46 11.12
N ASP A 182 -17.00 2.51 11.13
CA ASP A 182 -17.10 3.62 10.19
C ASP A 182 -16.91 3.15 8.73
N ALA A 183 -15.98 2.22 8.50
CA ALA A 183 -15.74 1.64 7.19
C ALA A 183 -16.92 0.76 6.72
N ALA A 184 -17.49 -0.03 7.62
CA ALA A 184 -18.68 -0.84 7.34
C ALA A 184 -19.90 0.06 7.01
N GLU A 185 -20.12 1.13 7.79
CA GLU A 185 -21.20 2.10 7.56
C GLU A 185 -21.01 2.83 6.23
N TYR A 186 -19.79 3.29 5.93
CA TYR A 186 -19.46 3.90 4.64
C TYR A 186 -19.75 2.95 3.47
N LEU A 187 -19.37 1.68 3.57
CA LEU A 187 -19.63 0.68 2.53
C LEU A 187 -21.13 0.44 2.32
N TYR A 188 -21.91 0.37 3.41
CA TYR A 188 -23.36 0.21 3.33
C TYR A 188 -24.00 1.35 2.51
N PHE A 189 -23.64 2.59 2.81
CA PHE A 189 -24.22 3.76 2.12
C PHE A 189 -23.71 3.98 0.70
N ASN A 190 -22.49 3.52 0.38
CA ASN A 190 -21.85 3.86 -0.89
C ASN A 190 -21.78 2.71 -1.91
N VAL A 191 -21.90 1.44 -1.50
CA VAL A 191 -21.52 0.30 -2.35
C VAL A 191 -22.67 -0.69 -2.64
N HIS A 192 -23.90 -0.41 -2.23
CA HIS A 192 -25.08 -1.27 -2.46
C HIS A 192 -24.82 -2.73 -2.04
N VAL A 193 -24.67 -2.94 -0.73
CA VAL A 193 -24.43 -4.26 -0.15
C VAL A 193 -25.72 -5.10 -0.21
N SER A 194 -25.60 -6.38 -0.56
CA SER A 194 -26.76 -7.28 -0.58
C SER A 194 -27.21 -7.68 0.82
N THR A 195 -28.50 -7.96 1.00
CA THR A 195 -29.07 -8.45 2.27
C THR A 195 -28.38 -9.70 2.80
N GLU A 196 -27.89 -10.58 1.91
CA GLU A 196 -27.09 -11.75 2.28
C GLU A 196 -25.79 -11.37 2.99
N LEU A 197 -25.04 -10.40 2.44
CA LEU A 197 -23.80 -9.91 3.04
C LEU A 197 -24.06 -9.13 4.33
N ILE A 198 -25.19 -8.44 4.44
CA ILE A 198 -25.61 -7.77 5.69
C ILE A 198 -25.88 -8.81 6.79
N CYS A 199 -26.57 -9.89 6.46
CA CYS A 199 -26.81 -11.00 7.38
C CYS A 199 -25.52 -11.71 7.79
N GLU A 200 -24.60 -11.94 6.85
CA GLU A 200 -23.28 -12.53 7.11
C GLU A 200 -22.42 -11.62 8.02
N ALA A 201 -22.35 -10.33 7.70
CA ALA A 201 -21.64 -9.34 8.51
C ALA A 201 -22.20 -9.27 9.94
N PHE A 202 -23.52 -9.35 10.12
CA PHE A 202 -24.15 -9.30 11.44
C PHE A 202 -23.83 -10.55 12.26
N TRP A 203 -23.89 -11.73 11.63
CA TRP A 203 -23.47 -12.98 12.26
C TRP A 203 -22.01 -12.93 12.73
N ASP A 204 -21.11 -12.44 11.89
CA ASP A 204 -19.69 -12.37 12.22
C ASP A 204 -19.39 -11.31 13.29
N ALA A 205 -19.97 -10.10 13.18
CA ALA A 205 -19.81 -9.06 14.19
C ALA A 205 -20.28 -9.52 15.58
N THR A 206 -21.43 -10.21 15.65
CA THR A 206 -21.98 -10.71 16.92
C THR A 206 -21.14 -11.83 17.51
N ARG A 207 -20.66 -12.78 16.70
CA ARG A 207 -19.76 -13.86 17.13
C ARG A 207 -18.44 -13.34 17.69
N HIS A 208 -17.95 -12.22 17.17
CA HIS A 208 -16.72 -11.58 17.62
C HIS A 208 -16.93 -10.47 18.66
N PHE A 209 -18.15 -10.31 19.18
CA PHE A 209 -18.52 -9.33 20.21
C PHE A 209 -18.32 -7.85 19.81
N TYR A 210 -18.34 -7.55 18.51
CA TYR A 210 -18.30 -6.18 18.01
C TYR A 210 -19.70 -5.56 18.01
N THR A 211 -20.15 -5.16 19.20
CA THR A 211 -21.52 -4.71 19.44
C THR A 211 -21.90 -3.47 18.64
N ALA A 212 -20.99 -2.53 18.40
CA ALA A 212 -21.27 -1.34 17.59
C ALA A 212 -21.58 -1.68 16.13
N ALA A 213 -20.81 -2.58 15.50
CA ALA A 213 -21.10 -3.09 14.16
C ALA A 213 -22.43 -3.86 14.14
N ALA A 214 -22.67 -4.71 15.15
CA ALA A 214 -23.91 -5.47 15.25
C ALA A 214 -25.15 -4.57 15.41
N ASP A 215 -25.07 -3.54 16.25
CA ASP A 215 -26.14 -2.56 16.49
C ASP A 215 -26.43 -1.76 15.21
N PHE A 216 -25.38 -1.30 14.51
CA PHE A 216 -25.51 -0.64 13.22
C PHE A 216 -26.23 -1.55 12.21
N LEU A 217 -25.75 -2.78 12.02
CA LEU A 217 -26.32 -3.73 11.07
C LEU A 217 -27.78 -4.08 11.41
N LEU A 218 -28.12 -4.21 12.69
CA LEU A 218 -29.49 -4.41 13.15
C LEU A 218 -30.39 -3.21 12.83
N SER A 219 -29.86 -1.99 12.96
CA SER A 219 -30.58 -0.75 12.69
C SER A 219 -30.97 -0.55 11.21
N THR A 220 -30.28 -1.23 10.28
CA THR A 220 -30.63 -1.20 8.85
C THR A 220 -32.02 -1.78 8.57
N GLY A 221 -32.54 -2.64 9.47
CA GLY A 221 -33.80 -3.35 9.27
C GLY A 221 -33.75 -4.45 8.21
N GLU A 222 -32.56 -4.75 7.66
CA GLU A 222 -32.37 -5.76 6.61
C GLU A 222 -32.01 -7.15 7.17
N ILE A 223 -31.81 -7.27 8.48
CA ILE A 223 -31.51 -8.56 9.12
C ILE A 223 -32.74 -9.46 9.13
N THR A 224 -32.58 -10.68 8.61
CA THR A 224 -33.67 -11.65 8.60
C THR A 224 -33.92 -12.25 9.99
N PRO A 225 -35.17 -12.54 10.37
CA PRO A 225 -35.49 -13.15 11.68
C PRO A 225 -34.74 -14.46 11.94
N THR A 226 -34.50 -15.25 10.90
CA THR A 226 -33.76 -16.52 10.98
C THR A 226 -32.33 -16.34 11.48
N ILE A 227 -31.66 -15.27 11.05
CA ILE A 227 -30.30 -14.97 11.49
C ILE A 227 -30.30 -14.49 12.94
N VAL A 228 -31.30 -13.67 13.32
CA VAL A 228 -31.47 -13.23 14.72
C VAL A 228 -31.60 -14.45 15.64
N ASP A 229 -32.54 -15.35 15.34
CA ASP A 229 -32.77 -16.56 16.14
C ASP A 229 -31.50 -17.43 16.26
N ALA A 230 -30.75 -17.55 15.16
CA ALA A 230 -29.53 -18.34 15.13
C ALA A 230 -28.41 -17.71 15.98
N VAL A 231 -28.23 -16.38 15.94
CA VAL A 231 -27.25 -15.66 16.77
C VAL A 231 -27.59 -15.80 18.26
N PHE A 232 -28.85 -15.60 18.63
CA PHE A 232 -29.29 -15.76 20.02
C PHE A 232 -29.10 -17.20 20.53
N THR A 233 -29.39 -18.20 19.70
CA THR A 233 -29.16 -19.61 20.03
C THR A 233 -27.67 -19.89 20.25
N ASN A 234 -26.80 -19.32 19.40
CA ASN A 234 -25.35 -19.45 19.53
C ASN A 234 -24.84 -18.81 20.83
N ALA A 235 -25.24 -17.58 21.11
CA ALA A 235 -24.86 -16.86 22.33
C ALA A 235 -25.32 -17.58 23.61
N ALA A 236 -26.55 -18.12 23.62
CA ALA A 236 -27.06 -18.91 24.73
C ALA A 236 -26.32 -20.26 24.91
N GLY A 237 -25.80 -20.83 23.82
CA GLY A 237 -25.01 -22.06 23.83
C GLY A 237 -23.57 -21.87 24.28
N SER A 238 -22.95 -20.71 24.02
CA SER A 238 -21.57 -20.42 24.41
C SER A 238 -21.35 -20.31 25.92
N ASP A 239 -22.39 -19.95 26.68
CA ASP A 239 -22.34 -19.89 28.15
C ASP A 239 -22.19 -21.26 28.84
N TYR A 240 -22.53 -22.35 28.14
CA TYR A 240 -22.39 -23.72 28.68
C TYR A 240 -21.00 -24.34 28.42
N ALA A 241 -20.14 -23.70 27.63
CA ALA A 241 -18.82 -24.22 27.26
C ALA A 241 -17.68 -23.69 28.16
N THR A 242 -17.96 -22.69 29.00
CA THR A 242 -16.96 -22.03 29.88
C THR A 242 -17.19 -22.25 31.38
N SER A 243 -18.09 -23.16 31.77
CA SER A 243 -18.36 -23.53 33.17
C SER A 243 -17.78 -24.88 33.57
#